data_AF-A0AAW1ICS9-F1
#
_entry.id   AF-A0AAW1ICS9-F1
#
_cell.length_a   1.000
_cell.length_b   1.000
_cell.length_c   1.000
_cell.angle_alpha   90.00
_cell.angle_beta   90.00
_cell.angle_gamma   90.00
#
_symmetry.space_group_name_H-M   'P 1'
#
loop_
_entity.id
_entity.type
_entity.pdbx_description
1 polymer ?
#
loop_
_entity_poly.entity_id
_entity_poly.type
_entity_poly.pdbx_seq_one_letter_code
_entity_poly.pdbx_strand_id
1 'polypeptide(L)'
;MKRLAVFDFDHTIIDDNSDTVVRDLLSPDKIPSSLKPLHRKDGWTSYMQGVFELLYEHGFRPSSLKPLHRKDGWTSYMQGVFELLYEHGFRKNEIQTAIDDIKPVSGMIELMRSLKLDLGYDVITISDSNTYFIDTWLNKNSFTKNIDKVFTNPANFVDGLLKIEMYHVQSDCKLSTKNLCKGRILDEYLAAQKITESSTIG
;
A
#
# COMPACT_ATOMS: atom_id res chain seq x y z
N MET A 1 -13.76 -11.73 -25.07
CA MET A 1 -13.07 -10.91 -24.06
C MET A 1 -14.00 -10.66 -22.90
N LYS A 2 -13.70 -11.25 -21.74
CA LYS A 2 -14.41 -10.93 -20.50
C LYS A 2 -14.13 -9.48 -20.14
N ARG A 3 -15.12 -8.77 -19.60
CA ARG A 3 -14.96 -7.35 -19.26
C ARG A 3 -14.10 -7.24 -18.00
N LEU A 4 -13.16 -6.30 -17.96
CA LEU A 4 -12.23 -6.11 -16.85
C LEU A 4 -12.55 -4.82 -16.09
N ALA A 5 -12.58 -4.89 -14.77
CA ALA A 5 -12.59 -3.75 -13.88
C ALA A 5 -11.30 -3.74 -13.06
N VAL A 6 -10.66 -2.58 -12.95
CA VAL A 6 -9.36 -2.39 -12.28
C VAL A 6 -9.52 -1.29 -11.25
N PHE A 7 -9.16 -1.59 -10.00
CA PHE A 7 -9.28 -0.65 -8.88
C PHE A 7 -7.92 -0.40 -8.22
N ASP A 8 -7.71 0.82 -7.72
CA ASP A 8 -6.71 1.06 -6.67
C ASP A 8 -7.29 0.63 -5.31
N PHE A 9 -6.47 0.61 -4.27
CA PHE A 9 -6.91 0.26 -2.91
C PHE A 9 -7.19 1.51 -2.06
N ASP A 10 -6.16 2.29 -1.74
CA ASP A 10 -6.28 3.50 -0.92
C ASP A 10 -7.18 4.54 -1.59
N HIS A 11 -8.05 5.18 -0.81
CA HIS A 11 -9.08 6.14 -1.27
C HIS A 11 -9.99 5.65 -2.41
N THR A 12 -10.02 4.35 -2.69
CA THR A 12 -10.84 3.75 -3.75
C THR A 12 -11.67 2.61 -3.20
N ILE A 13 -11.03 1.56 -2.69
CA ILE A 13 -11.70 0.45 -2.00
C ILE A 13 -11.95 0.84 -0.55
N ILE A 14 -10.90 1.36 0.10
CA ILE A 14 -10.95 1.85 1.47
C ILE A 14 -11.03 3.38 1.48
N ASP A 15 -11.75 3.94 2.45
CA ASP A 15 -12.00 5.38 2.59
C ASP A 15 -10.90 6.10 3.37
N ASP A 16 -9.66 5.61 3.26
CA ASP A 16 -8.47 6.19 3.87
C ASP A 16 -7.20 5.75 3.13
N ASN A 17 -6.05 6.25 3.57
CA ASN A 17 -4.73 5.81 3.15
C ASN A 17 -4.14 4.87 4.21
N SER A 18 -3.95 3.60 3.82
CA SER A 18 -3.47 2.52 4.71
C SER A 18 -2.12 2.80 5.36
N ASP A 19 -1.17 3.40 4.63
CA ASP A 19 0.14 3.79 5.17
C ASP A 19 0.00 4.88 6.25
N THR A 20 -0.87 5.86 6.03
CA THR A 20 -1.15 6.95 6.98
C THR A 20 -1.78 6.41 8.26
N VAL A 21 -2.79 5.55 8.14
CA VAL A 21 -3.46 4.91 9.29
C VAL A 21 -2.46 4.15 10.17
N VAL A 22 -1.55 3.38 9.56
CA VAL A 22 -0.55 2.62 10.31
C VAL A 22 0.56 3.52 10.87
N ARG A 23 1.03 4.52 10.11
CA ARG A 23 1.99 5.51 10.60
C ARG A 23 1.48 6.23 11.84
N ASP A 24 0.21 6.59 11.85
CA ASP A 24 -0.39 7.41 12.91
C ASP A 24 -0.49 6.66 14.25
N LEU A 25 -0.26 5.33 14.28
CA LEU A 25 -0.01 4.57 15.51
C LEU A 25 1.18 5.12 16.33
N LEU A 26 2.18 5.74 15.67
CA LEU A 26 3.35 6.30 16.37
C LEU A 26 3.02 7.54 17.21
N SER A 27 1.95 8.29 16.88
CA SER A 27 1.28 9.35 17.67
C SER A 27 0.68 10.41 16.71
N PRO A 28 -0.66 10.57 16.62
CA PRO A 28 -1.30 11.60 15.79
C PRO A 28 -0.93 13.03 16.22
N ASP A 29 -0.68 13.22 17.52
CA ASP A 29 -0.49 14.54 18.15
C ASP A 29 0.96 15.06 18.09
N LYS A 30 1.90 14.23 17.65
CA LYS A 30 3.34 14.55 17.71
C LYS A 30 3.98 14.92 16.38
N ILE A 31 3.20 14.99 15.29
CA ILE A 31 3.67 15.53 14.00
C ILE A 31 3.30 17.03 13.96
N PRO A 32 4.26 17.96 14.13
CA PRO A 32 4.02 19.38 14.15
C PRO A 32 3.32 19.86 12.88
N SER A 33 2.42 20.82 13.06
CA SER A 33 1.75 21.51 11.97
C SER A 33 2.70 22.16 10.99
N SER A 34 3.94 22.47 11.40
CA SER A 34 5.01 23.02 10.55
C SER A 34 5.53 22.03 9.51
N LEU A 35 5.40 20.72 9.74
CA LEU A 35 5.80 19.69 8.77
C LEU A 35 4.68 19.35 7.78
N LYS A 36 3.41 19.53 8.17
CA LYS A 36 2.25 19.21 7.30
C LYS A 36 2.29 19.85 5.89
N PRO A 37 2.81 21.07 5.67
CA PRO A 37 2.95 21.68 4.35
C PRO A 37 4.07 21.06 3.48
N LEU A 38 5.12 20.51 4.08
CA LEU A 38 6.26 19.92 3.36
C LEU A 38 5.88 18.58 2.68
N HIS A 39 4.76 17.98 3.08
CA HIS A 39 4.11 16.85 2.39
C HIS A 39 3.56 17.23 0.99
N ARG A 40 3.27 18.52 0.72
CA ARG A 40 2.53 18.95 -0.47
C ARG A 40 3.38 19.55 -1.60
N LYS A 41 4.70 19.67 -1.42
CA LYS A 41 5.64 20.17 -2.43
C LYS A 41 6.89 19.31 -2.46
N ASP A 42 7.74 19.51 -3.46
CA ASP A 42 9.05 18.87 -3.70
C ASP A 42 10.05 18.89 -2.51
N GLY A 43 9.62 19.34 -1.32
CA GLY A 43 10.33 19.31 -0.04
C GLY A 43 10.09 18.03 0.79
N TRP A 44 9.70 16.91 0.18
CA TRP A 44 9.49 15.62 0.86
C TRP A 44 10.72 15.16 1.67
N THR A 45 11.93 15.33 1.13
CA THR A 45 13.15 15.00 1.88
C THR A 45 13.27 15.83 3.17
N SER A 46 12.89 17.10 3.11
CA SER A 46 12.89 18.00 4.26
C SER A 46 11.75 17.69 5.24
N TYR A 47 10.57 17.29 4.75
CA TYR A 47 9.49 16.78 5.58
C TYR A 47 9.97 15.58 6.40
N MET A 48 10.59 14.62 5.72
CA MET A 48 11.02 13.38 6.33
C MET A 48 12.16 13.58 7.32
N GLN A 49 13.12 14.43 6.98
CA GLN A 49 14.15 14.83 7.93
C GLN A 49 13.54 15.43 9.21
N GLY A 50 12.54 16.30 9.07
CA GLY A 50 11.81 16.83 10.23
C GLY A 50 11.08 15.76 11.04
N VAL A 51 10.41 14.80 10.37
CA VAL A 51 9.73 13.68 11.06
C VAL A 51 10.73 12.84 11.85
N PHE A 52 11.91 12.54 11.28
CA PHE A 52 12.95 11.80 12.00
C PHE A 52 13.57 12.59 13.15
N GLU A 53 13.79 13.89 12.98
CA GLU A 53 14.27 14.77 14.05
C GLU A 53 13.27 14.79 15.22
N LEU A 54 11.97 14.86 14.95
CA LEU A 54 10.95 14.82 16.00
C LEU A 54 10.86 13.47 16.70
N LEU A 55 10.94 12.38 15.93
CA LEU A 55 10.96 11.04 16.50
C LEU A 55 12.19 10.89 17.41
N TYR A 56 13.36 11.36 16.96
CA TYR A 56 14.58 11.42 17.78
C TYR A 56 14.40 12.23 19.07
N GLU A 57 13.84 13.43 18.99
CA GLU A 57 13.56 14.30 20.14
C GLU A 57 12.60 13.66 21.16
N HIS A 58 11.66 12.84 20.70
CA HIS A 58 10.70 12.16 21.56
C HIS A 58 11.17 10.78 22.06
N GLY A 59 12.47 10.47 21.88
CA GLY A 59 13.10 9.27 22.42
C GLY A 59 13.15 8.08 21.46
N PHE A 60 12.64 8.22 20.24
CA PHE A 60 12.71 7.19 19.19
C PHE A 60 14.11 7.25 18.56
N ARG A 61 15.07 6.48 19.09
CA ARG A 61 16.49 6.58 18.72
C ARG A 61 16.84 5.70 17.50
N PRO A 62 17.32 6.26 16.39
CA PRO A 62 17.62 5.52 15.17
C PRO A 62 19.00 4.86 15.18
N SER A 63 19.33 4.02 16.16
CA SER A 63 20.54 3.18 16.04
C SER A 63 20.50 2.24 14.82
N SER A 64 19.33 2.11 14.18
CA SER A 64 19.03 1.25 13.03
C SER A 64 18.91 2.02 11.70
N LEU A 65 18.71 3.35 11.70
CA LEU A 65 18.56 4.11 10.46
C LEU A 65 19.94 4.38 9.86
N LYS A 66 20.46 3.41 9.11
CA LYS A 66 21.46 3.66 8.07
C LYS A 66 20.97 4.87 7.26
N PRO A 67 21.87 5.78 6.83
CA PRO A 67 21.46 7.00 6.15
C PRO A 67 20.44 6.64 5.07
N LEU A 68 19.22 7.18 5.23
CA LEU A 68 18.08 7.04 4.31
C LEU A 68 18.35 7.77 2.96
N HIS A 69 19.60 7.74 2.52
CA HIS A 69 20.01 8.05 1.16
C HIS A 69 19.72 6.83 0.29
N ARG A 70 18.47 6.61 -0.10
CA ARG A 70 18.17 5.74 -1.25
C ARG A 70 17.08 6.31 -2.15
N LYS A 71 17.30 6.08 -3.44
CA LYS A 71 16.64 6.65 -4.62
C LYS A 71 15.19 6.14 -4.83
N ASP A 72 14.52 5.74 -3.74
CA ASP A 72 13.43 4.75 -3.66
C ASP A 72 12.33 5.19 -2.65
N GLY A 73 12.20 6.51 -2.46
CA GLY A 73 11.86 7.18 -1.20
C GLY A 73 10.67 6.70 -0.35
N TRP A 74 9.56 6.20 -0.92
CA TRP A 74 8.37 5.85 -0.12
C TRP A 74 8.45 4.47 0.54
N THR A 75 8.80 3.42 -0.21
CA THR A 75 8.94 2.06 0.33
C THR A 75 10.01 2.01 1.43
N SER A 76 11.13 2.71 1.23
CA SER A 76 12.18 2.81 2.26
C SER A 76 11.69 3.58 3.50
N TYR A 77 10.84 4.59 3.30
CA TYR A 77 10.25 5.35 4.40
C TYR A 77 9.32 4.49 5.25
N MET A 78 8.34 3.84 4.63
CA MET A 78 7.39 3.00 5.36
C MET A 78 8.08 1.82 6.05
N GLN A 79 9.16 1.29 5.47
CA GLN A 79 9.99 0.31 6.17
C GLN A 79 10.57 0.85 7.48
N GLY A 80 11.08 2.09 7.49
CA GLY A 80 11.55 2.75 8.71
C GLY A 80 10.42 3.01 9.73
N VAL A 81 9.21 3.32 9.27
CA VAL A 81 8.03 3.43 10.15
C VAL A 81 7.73 2.10 10.82
N PHE A 82 7.78 0.98 10.10
CA PHE A 82 7.56 -0.35 10.68
C PHE A 82 8.65 -0.76 11.67
N GLU A 83 9.91 -0.40 11.41
CA GLU A 83 11.03 -0.59 12.35
C GLU A 83 10.77 0.16 13.66
N LEU A 84 10.37 1.43 13.59
CA LEU A 84 10.05 2.23 14.77
C LEU A 84 8.86 1.69 15.54
N LEU A 85 7.79 1.29 14.85
CA LEU A 85 6.64 0.64 15.48
C LEU A 85 7.07 -0.60 16.27
N TYR A 86 7.89 -1.46 15.65
CA TYR A 86 8.38 -2.67 16.27
C TYR A 86 9.26 -2.39 17.52
N GLU A 87 10.20 -1.45 17.41
CA GLU A 87 11.06 -0.99 18.51
C GLU A 87 10.26 -0.44 19.71
N HIS A 88 9.10 0.17 19.46
CA HIS A 88 8.23 0.77 20.49
C HIS A 88 7.15 -0.17 21.01
N GLY A 89 7.23 -1.46 20.68
CA GLY A 89 6.34 -2.48 21.25
C GLY A 89 5.07 -2.74 20.44
N PHE A 90 4.82 -2.01 19.35
CA PHE A 90 3.73 -2.34 18.44
C PHE A 90 4.02 -3.67 17.75
N ARG A 91 2.99 -4.51 17.62
CA ARG A 91 3.06 -5.84 17.02
C ARG A 91 2.05 -5.94 15.89
N LYS A 92 1.99 -7.13 15.31
CA LYS A 92 1.07 -7.47 14.23
C LYS A 92 -0.38 -7.10 14.56
N ASN A 93 -0.82 -7.32 15.80
CA ASN A 93 -2.21 -7.12 16.17
C ASN A 93 -2.61 -5.64 16.12
N GLU A 94 -1.74 -4.72 16.58
CA GLU A 94 -2.04 -3.29 16.54
C GLU A 94 -2.13 -2.77 15.09
N ILE A 95 -1.22 -3.23 14.22
CA ILE A 95 -1.25 -2.90 12.79
C ILE A 95 -2.53 -3.49 12.15
N GLN A 96 -2.85 -4.75 12.48
CA GLN A 96 -4.05 -5.40 11.98
C GLN A 96 -5.32 -4.65 12.38
N THR A 97 -5.45 -4.27 13.66
CA THR A 97 -6.61 -3.50 14.15
C THR A 97 -6.74 -2.17 13.42
N ALA A 98 -5.63 -1.44 13.24
CA ALA A 98 -5.64 -0.17 12.52
C ALA A 98 -6.16 -0.34 11.07
N ILE A 99 -5.74 -1.40 10.38
CA ILE A 99 -6.24 -1.72 9.03
C ILE A 99 -7.69 -2.19 9.04
N ASP A 100 -8.07 -3.09 9.95
CA ASP A 100 -9.43 -3.64 10.08
C ASP A 100 -10.49 -2.54 10.31
N ASP A 101 -10.11 -1.45 10.98
CA ASP A 101 -11.00 -0.36 11.34
C ASP A 101 -11.31 0.62 10.18
N ILE A 102 -10.51 0.59 9.10
CA ILE A 102 -10.71 1.45 7.93
C ILE A 102 -12.04 1.10 7.25
N LYS A 103 -12.90 2.11 7.04
CA LYS A 103 -14.19 1.93 6.38
C LYS A 103 -14.01 1.75 4.86
N PRO A 104 -14.89 0.97 4.20
CA PRO A 104 -14.95 0.99 2.74
C PRO A 104 -15.43 2.35 2.24
N VAL A 105 -15.02 2.73 1.03
CA VAL A 105 -15.68 3.82 0.32
C VAL A 105 -17.15 3.47 0.11
N SER A 106 -18.05 4.42 0.38
CA SER A 106 -19.49 4.22 0.28
C SER A 106 -19.91 3.68 -1.10
N GLY A 107 -20.65 2.57 -1.12
CA GLY A 107 -21.13 1.91 -2.34
C GLY A 107 -20.09 1.06 -3.08
N MET A 108 -18.83 1.05 -2.66
CA MET A 108 -17.77 0.35 -3.37
C MET A 108 -17.90 -1.17 -3.27
N ILE A 109 -18.32 -1.67 -2.10
CA ILE A 109 -18.57 -3.10 -1.88
C ILE A 109 -19.67 -3.60 -2.82
N GLU A 110 -20.79 -2.88 -2.89
CA GLU A 110 -21.92 -3.20 -3.75
C GLU A 110 -21.55 -3.13 -5.22
N LEU A 111 -20.78 -2.10 -5.62
CA LEU A 111 -20.30 -1.92 -6.99
C LEU A 111 -19.46 -3.12 -7.45
N MET A 112 -18.41 -3.47 -6.71
CA MET A 112 -17.51 -4.56 -7.10
C MET A 112 -18.21 -5.92 -7.04
N ARG A 113 -19.11 -6.14 -6.06
CA ARG A 113 -19.95 -7.34 -6.02
C ARG A 113 -20.81 -7.45 -7.29
N SER A 114 -21.44 -6.36 -7.70
CA SER A 114 -22.31 -6.33 -8.89
C SER A 114 -21.51 -6.54 -10.17
N LEU A 115 -20.33 -5.91 -10.28
CA LEU A 115 -19.41 -6.14 -11.40
C LEU A 115 -19.03 -7.62 -11.51
N LYS A 116 -18.63 -8.23 -10.39
CA LYS A 116 -18.15 -9.60 -10.35
C LYS A 116 -19.25 -10.64 -10.57
N LEU A 117 -20.31 -10.58 -9.78
CA LEU A 117 -21.33 -11.64 -9.70
C LEU A 117 -22.46 -11.43 -10.70
N ASP A 118 -22.93 -10.19 -10.84
CA ASP A 118 -24.14 -9.89 -11.61
C ASP A 118 -23.79 -9.58 -13.08
N LEU A 119 -22.62 -8.98 -13.33
CA LEU A 119 -22.17 -8.57 -14.66
C LEU A 119 -21.02 -9.42 -15.24
N GLY A 120 -20.46 -10.34 -14.44
CA GLY A 120 -19.44 -11.30 -14.88
C GLY A 120 -18.10 -10.67 -15.28
N TYR A 121 -17.73 -9.54 -14.69
CA TYR A 121 -16.41 -8.92 -14.88
C TYR A 121 -15.33 -9.74 -14.19
N ASP A 122 -14.13 -9.73 -14.77
CA ASP A 122 -12.92 -9.92 -13.97
C ASP A 122 -12.63 -8.63 -13.23
N VAL A 123 -12.30 -8.74 -11.95
CA VAL A 123 -12.07 -7.62 -11.05
C VAL A 123 -10.69 -7.78 -10.46
N ILE A 124 -9.79 -6.85 -10.75
CA ILE A 124 -8.43 -6.86 -10.20
C ILE A 124 -8.15 -5.58 -9.42
N THR A 125 -7.17 -5.65 -8.52
CA THR A 125 -6.63 -4.50 -7.81
C THR A 125 -5.17 -4.31 -8.19
N ILE A 126 -4.78 -3.07 -8.52
CA ILE A 126 -3.38 -2.69 -8.70
C ILE A 126 -3.13 -1.48 -7.81
N SER A 127 -2.28 -1.63 -6.79
CA SER A 127 -2.12 -0.61 -5.76
C SER A 127 -0.68 -0.46 -5.27
N ASP A 128 -0.33 0.75 -4.85
CA ASP A 128 0.95 1.10 -4.23
C ASP A 128 1.00 0.80 -2.72
N SER A 129 -0.09 0.30 -2.14
CA SER A 129 -0.12 -0.24 -0.78
C SER A 129 0.73 -1.53 -0.69
N ASN A 130 0.42 -2.45 0.22
CA ASN A 130 1.15 -3.70 0.34
C ASN A 130 0.25 -4.92 0.61
N THR A 131 0.75 -6.13 0.34
CA THR A 131 -0.05 -7.36 0.44
C THR A 131 -0.63 -7.57 1.83
N TYR A 132 0.13 -7.27 2.89
CA TYR A 132 -0.35 -7.47 4.25
C TYR A 132 -1.56 -6.58 4.57
N PHE A 133 -1.53 -5.31 4.19
CA PHE A 133 -2.66 -4.40 4.41
C PHE A 133 -3.89 -4.79 3.61
N ILE A 134 -3.71 -5.04 2.30
CA ILE A 134 -4.82 -5.41 1.41
C ILE A 134 -5.44 -6.73 1.88
N ASP A 135 -4.64 -7.77 2.10
CA ASP A 135 -5.15 -9.08 2.50
C ASP A 135 -5.86 -9.02 3.85
N THR A 136 -5.33 -8.27 4.81
CA THR A 136 -5.97 -8.07 6.13
C THR A 136 -7.37 -7.47 5.96
N TRP A 137 -7.47 -6.36 5.25
CA TRP A 137 -8.74 -5.66 5.07
C TRP A 137 -9.76 -6.49 4.27
N LEU A 138 -9.31 -7.12 3.17
CA LEU A 138 -10.17 -7.96 2.32
C LEU A 138 -10.73 -9.16 3.09
N ASN A 139 -9.92 -9.81 3.93
CA ASN A 139 -10.36 -10.94 4.76
C ASN A 139 -11.38 -10.50 5.80
N LYS A 140 -11.12 -9.40 6.51
CA LYS A 140 -12.03 -8.83 7.51
C LYS A 140 -13.42 -8.52 6.92
N ASN A 141 -13.45 -7.98 5.71
CA ASN A 141 -14.68 -7.54 5.04
C ASN A 141 -15.28 -8.61 4.11
N SER A 142 -14.80 -9.86 4.16
CA SER A 142 -15.28 -10.98 3.32
C SER A 142 -15.30 -10.69 1.81
N PHE A 143 -14.33 -9.90 1.37
CA PHE A 143 -14.29 -9.30 0.03
C PHE A 143 -13.30 -9.99 -0.92
N THR A 144 -12.48 -10.91 -0.41
CA THR A 144 -11.50 -11.68 -1.19
C THR A 144 -12.13 -12.41 -2.39
N LYS A 145 -13.34 -12.96 -2.24
CA LYS A 145 -14.08 -13.64 -3.31
C LYS A 145 -14.49 -12.73 -4.48
N ASN A 146 -14.45 -11.41 -4.28
CA ASN A 146 -14.89 -10.43 -5.27
C ASN A 146 -13.73 -9.88 -6.11
N ILE A 147 -12.49 -10.31 -5.84
CA ILE A 147 -11.29 -9.87 -6.54
C ILE A 147 -10.56 -11.11 -7.10
N ASP A 148 -10.27 -11.10 -8.39
CA ASP A 148 -9.55 -12.17 -9.08
C ASP A 148 -8.04 -12.13 -8.84
N LYS A 149 -7.47 -10.92 -8.77
CA LYS A 149 -6.03 -10.74 -8.61
C LYS A 149 -5.69 -9.40 -7.98
N VAL A 150 -4.69 -9.41 -7.11
CA VAL A 150 -4.10 -8.22 -6.51
C VAL A 150 -2.65 -8.09 -6.96
N PHE A 151 -2.27 -6.90 -7.40
CA PHE A 151 -0.91 -6.52 -7.76
C PHE A 151 -0.49 -5.36 -6.85
N THR A 152 0.45 -5.62 -5.94
CA THR A 152 0.83 -4.67 -4.89
C THR A 152 2.21 -5.02 -4.35
N ASN A 153 2.82 -4.11 -3.58
CA ASN A 153 4.12 -4.35 -2.97
C ASN A 153 4.07 -5.54 -1.99
N PRO A 154 4.98 -6.54 -2.10
CA PRO A 154 5.01 -7.65 -1.17
C PRO A 154 5.27 -7.20 0.26
N ALA A 155 4.58 -7.82 1.21
CA ALA A 155 4.78 -7.60 2.63
C ALA A 155 4.58 -8.86 3.46
N ASN A 156 5.46 -9.06 4.44
CA ASN A 156 5.37 -10.17 5.38
C ASN A 156 6.04 -9.83 6.71
N PHE A 157 5.61 -10.51 7.78
CA PHE A 157 6.29 -10.42 9.06
C PHE A 157 7.52 -11.31 9.09
N VAL A 158 8.64 -10.77 9.57
CA VAL A 158 9.88 -11.50 9.90
C VAL A 158 10.26 -11.13 11.33
N ASP A 159 10.29 -12.12 12.22
CA ASP A 159 10.60 -11.92 13.65
C ASP A 159 9.73 -10.85 14.35
N GLY A 160 8.48 -10.69 13.88
CA GLY A 160 7.52 -9.71 14.39
C GLY A 160 7.63 -8.31 13.78
N LEU A 161 8.60 -8.04 12.92
CA LEU A 161 8.72 -6.82 12.12
C LEU A 161 8.02 -7.01 10.76
N LEU A 162 7.14 -6.07 10.39
CA LEU A 162 6.58 -6.01 9.05
C LEU A 162 7.65 -5.52 8.05
N LYS A 163 7.99 -6.36 7.07
CA LYS A 163 8.89 -6.02 5.98
C LYS A 163 8.12 -5.82 4.70
N ILE A 164 8.52 -4.82 3.92
CA ILE A 164 7.95 -4.51 2.61
C ILE A 164 9.02 -4.48 1.52
N GLU A 165 8.64 -4.93 0.33
CA GLU A 165 9.50 -4.95 -0.85
C GLU A 165 8.83 -4.20 -1.99
N MET A 166 9.61 -3.75 -2.96
CA MET A 166 9.03 -3.18 -4.18
C MET A 166 8.41 -4.28 -5.04
N TYR A 167 7.22 -4.06 -5.60
CA TYR A 167 6.62 -5.00 -6.55
C TYR A 167 7.54 -5.28 -7.75
N HIS A 168 8.13 -4.22 -8.30
CA HIS A 168 9.19 -4.29 -9.30
C HIS A 168 10.12 -3.09 -9.17
N VAL A 169 11.21 -3.07 -9.95
CA VAL A 169 12.04 -1.87 -10.10
C VAL A 169 11.92 -1.38 -11.53
N GLN A 170 11.57 -0.11 -11.70
CA GLN A 170 11.38 0.52 -13.01
C GLN A 170 12.02 1.90 -13.08
N SER A 171 12.37 2.33 -14.30
CA SER A 171 12.97 3.65 -14.57
C SER A 171 12.40 4.35 -15.81
N ASP A 172 11.51 3.65 -16.49
CA ASP A 172 10.97 3.90 -17.81
C ASP A 172 9.61 4.63 -17.73
N CYS A 173 8.81 4.36 -16.71
CA CYS A 173 7.56 5.06 -16.48
C CYS A 173 7.78 6.38 -15.73
N LYS A 174 7.46 7.48 -16.41
CA LYS A 174 7.56 8.85 -15.88
C LYS A 174 6.38 9.26 -15.00
N LEU A 175 5.29 8.47 -14.99
CA LEU A 175 4.05 8.75 -14.27
C LEU A 175 3.97 8.03 -12.92
N SER A 176 4.91 7.13 -12.63
CA SER A 176 4.87 6.28 -11.45
C SER A 176 6.21 6.28 -10.73
N THR A 177 6.18 6.00 -9.44
CA THR A 177 7.38 5.71 -8.65
C THR A 177 8.03 4.41 -9.11
N LYS A 178 9.29 4.19 -8.71
CA LYS A 178 10.08 3.05 -9.18
C LYS A 178 9.54 1.69 -8.75
N ASN A 179 8.75 1.63 -7.68
CA ASN A 179 8.31 0.39 -7.05
C ASN A 179 7.18 -0.31 -7.82
N LEU A 180 6.30 0.45 -8.46
CA LEU A 180 5.09 -0.09 -9.07
C LEU A 180 4.59 0.86 -10.18
N CYS A 181 4.28 0.31 -11.35
CA CYS A 181 3.73 1.06 -12.48
C CYS A 181 2.41 0.39 -12.87
N LYS A 182 1.30 1.04 -12.50
CA LYS A 182 -0.06 0.50 -12.71
C LYS A 182 -0.35 0.22 -14.19
N GLY A 183 0.07 1.13 -15.08
CA GLY A 183 -0.09 0.96 -16.53
C GLY A 183 0.64 -0.26 -17.08
N ARG A 184 1.93 -0.43 -16.72
CA ARG A 184 2.73 -1.58 -17.15
C ARG A 184 2.14 -2.91 -16.68
N ILE A 185 1.74 -2.97 -15.41
CA ILE A 185 1.13 -4.18 -14.83
C ILE A 185 -0.17 -4.53 -15.56
N LEU A 186 -0.99 -3.53 -15.88
CA LEU A 186 -2.22 -3.72 -16.63
C LEU A 186 -1.95 -4.27 -18.03
N ASP A 187 -0.98 -3.69 -18.74
CA ASP A 187 -0.59 -4.14 -20.09
C ASP A 187 -0.09 -5.59 -20.08
N GLU A 188 0.76 -5.95 -19.12
CA GLU A 188 1.27 -7.31 -18.92
C GLU A 188 0.14 -8.31 -18.61
N TYR A 189 -0.79 -7.92 -17.73
CA TYR A 189 -1.95 -8.75 -17.39
C TYR A 189 -2.85 -8.99 -18.61
N LEU A 190 -3.18 -7.94 -19.37
CA LEU A 190 -3.99 -8.04 -20.58
C LEU A 190 -3.32 -8.91 -21.66
N ALA A 191 -1.99 -8.81 -21.81
CA ALA A 191 -1.24 -9.67 -22.71
C ALA A 191 -1.31 -11.15 -22.30
N ALA A 192 -1.15 -11.45 -21.01
CA ALA A 192 -1.25 -12.81 -20.47
C ALA A 192 -2.65 -13.43 -20.67
N GLN A 193 -3.71 -12.64 -20.55
CA GLN A 193 -5.09 -13.10 -20.80
C GLN A 193 -5.32 -13.52 -22.26
N LYS A 194 -4.78 -12.76 -23.23
CA LYS A 194 -4.89 -13.08 -24.67
C LYS A 194 -4.20 -14.40 -25.03
N ILE A 195 -3.06 -14.69 -24.39
CA ILE A 195 -2.32 -15.95 -24.61
C ILE A 195 -3.17 -17.13 -24.11
N THR A 196 -3.74 -17.01 -22.91
CA THR A 196 -4.56 -18.05 -22.27
C THR A 196 -5.79 -18.37 -23.12
N GLU A 197 -6.50 -17.35 -23.62
CA GLU A 197 -7.64 -17.53 -24.52
C GLU A 197 -7.25 -18.27 -25.82
N SER A 198 -6.06 -17.99 -26.37
CA SER A 198 -5.58 -18.62 -27.61
C SER A 198 -5.19 -20.10 -27.44
N SER A 199 -4.69 -20.49 -26.27
CA SER A 199 -4.32 -21.87 -25.94
C SER A 199 -5.49 -22.78 -25.56
N THR A 200 -6.69 -22.22 -25.31
CA THR A 200 -7.89 -23.03 -24.97
C THR A 200 -8.75 -23.35 -26.20
N ILE A 201 -8.40 -22.82 -27.37
CA ILE A 201 -9.15 -22.97 -28.63
C ILE A 201 -8.41 -23.88 -29.64
N GLY A 202 -7.21 -24.37 -29.30
CA GLY A 202 -6.44 -25.36 -30.07
C GLY A 202 -6.50 -26.74 -29.44
#